data_AF-W0DNG3-F1
#
_entry.id   AF-W0DNG3-F1
#
_cell.length_a   1.000
_cell.length_b   1.000
_cell.length_c   1.000
_cell.angle_alpha   90.00
_cell.angle_beta   90.00
_cell.angle_gamma   90.00
#
_symmetry.space_group_name_H-M   'P 1'
#
loop_
_entity.id
_entity.type
_entity.pdbx_description
1 polymer ?
#
loop_
_entity_poly.entity_id
_entity_poly.type
_entity_poly.pdbx_seq_one_letter_code
_entity_poly.pdbx_strand_id
1 'polypeptide(L)'
;MKPILSEPDYLPFQPGHLPDGPWLVLAPHPDDETFGMGGALALARGNGQAVRVLVLTDGACGGEGADLVHRRESETRAAVALLGGAEIEFWRVPDRGLEVTEDLVQKLASLLSAQAYRAVFFPHPGEPHPDHRACAGLAWAALRASGCDAEAWSYEISVQGLASTLVDITPVTQHKAAAMACYMSQHDQNAYQERILGLNACRAWSLPLAVSHAEAFFHWASGREGLLVDAWTEQLQPRLAPAAIGEGLRGTTSTTERLRACETECRQLRARANALEARVAAYEEQLHAMLHSRSWRMTGALRAISGLLRRLRRQRKATSE
;
A
#
# COMPACT_ATOMS: atom_id res chain seq x y z
N MET A 1 15.77 -26.66 -33.03
CA MET A 1 16.53 -26.52 -31.77
C MET A 1 15.74 -25.57 -30.90
N LYS A 2 15.38 -25.91 -29.65
CA LYS A 2 14.78 -24.92 -28.75
C LYS A 2 15.83 -23.86 -28.44
N PRO A 3 15.50 -22.55 -28.48
CA PRO A 3 16.46 -21.52 -28.08
C PRO A 3 16.93 -21.78 -26.65
N ILE A 4 18.23 -21.63 -26.41
CA ILE A 4 18.77 -21.65 -25.05
C ILE A 4 18.29 -20.35 -24.41
N LEU A 5 17.43 -20.49 -23.40
CA LEU A 5 16.97 -19.36 -22.59
C LEU A 5 18.13 -18.88 -21.73
N SER A 6 18.42 -17.59 -21.72
CA SER A 6 19.45 -16.99 -20.88
C SER A 6 18.83 -16.08 -19.82
N GLU A 7 19.39 -16.04 -18.61
CA GLU A 7 18.89 -15.18 -17.53
C GLU A 7 18.76 -13.70 -17.93
N PRO A 8 19.68 -13.12 -18.75
CA PRO A 8 19.54 -11.74 -19.26
C PRO A 8 18.29 -11.48 -20.11
N ASP A 9 17.65 -12.53 -20.66
CA ASP A 9 16.39 -12.37 -21.41
C ASP A 9 15.20 -12.06 -20.50
N TYR A 10 15.35 -12.25 -19.18
CA TYR A 10 14.28 -12.12 -18.19
C TYR A 10 14.53 -11.02 -17.16
N LEU A 11 15.78 -10.62 -16.97
CA LEU A 11 16.15 -9.66 -15.94
C LEU A 11 17.38 -8.83 -16.36
N PRO A 12 17.37 -7.50 -16.19
CA PRO A 12 18.53 -6.67 -16.49
C PRO A 12 19.71 -6.96 -15.55
N PHE A 13 20.92 -7.08 -16.10
CA PHE A 13 22.17 -7.26 -15.34
C PHE A 13 22.99 -5.98 -15.20
N GLN A 14 22.49 -4.87 -15.73
CA GLN A 14 23.08 -3.55 -15.63
C GLN A 14 21.98 -2.52 -15.30
N PRO A 15 22.31 -1.46 -14.55
CA PRO A 15 21.37 -0.36 -14.35
C PRO A 15 20.98 0.25 -15.70
N GLY A 16 19.69 0.50 -15.88
CA GLY A 16 19.15 1.23 -17.01
C GLY A 16 18.85 2.68 -16.66
N HIS A 17 18.39 3.43 -17.66
CA HIS A 17 17.95 4.81 -17.52
C HIS A 17 16.51 4.93 -18.01
N LEU A 18 15.76 5.81 -17.36
CA LEU A 18 14.46 6.26 -17.85
C LEU A 18 14.66 7.34 -18.93
N PRO A 19 13.68 7.56 -19.81
CA PRO A 19 13.74 8.63 -20.80
C PRO A 19 13.85 10.00 -20.11
N ASP A 20 14.45 10.98 -20.78
CA ASP A 20 14.46 12.36 -20.29
C ASP A 20 13.04 12.92 -20.12
N GLY A 21 12.89 13.95 -19.28
CA GLY A 21 11.62 14.66 -19.08
C GLY A 21 11.11 15.40 -20.33
N PRO A 22 9.89 15.94 -20.31
CA PRO A 22 9.00 16.04 -19.14
C PRO A 22 8.27 14.74 -18.80
N TRP A 23 8.06 14.45 -17.50
CA TRP A 23 7.34 13.26 -17.03
C TRP A 23 5.97 13.62 -16.46
N LEU A 24 4.98 12.78 -16.75
CA LEU A 24 3.73 12.70 -16.00
C LEU A 24 3.74 11.42 -15.16
N VAL A 25 3.63 11.55 -13.83
CA VAL A 25 3.57 10.41 -12.91
C VAL A 25 2.17 10.30 -12.36
N LEU A 26 1.46 9.24 -12.72
CA LEU A 26 0.14 8.93 -12.21
C LEU A 26 0.29 8.14 -10.91
N ALA A 27 -0.31 8.65 -9.82
CA ALA A 27 -0.36 8.01 -8.52
C ALA A 27 -1.82 7.76 -8.15
N PRO A 28 -2.28 6.51 -8.02
CA PRO A 28 -3.66 6.24 -7.64
C PRO A 28 -4.01 6.86 -6.29
N HIS A 29 -3.15 6.71 -5.28
CA HIS A 29 -3.34 7.30 -3.95
C HIS A 29 -2.17 8.24 -3.57
N PRO A 30 -2.36 9.12 -2.56
CA PRO A 30 -1.29 9.93 -2.02
C PRO A 30 -0.26 9.07 -1.27
N ASP A 31 0.86 8.75 -1.93
CA ASP A 31 2.03 7.97 -1.47
C ASP A 31 2.64 7.11 -2.60
N ASP A 32 1.81 6.64 -3.51
CA ASP A 32 2.17 5.70 -4.57
C ASP A 32 3.31 6.21 -5.47
N GLU A 33 3.41 7.54 -5.72
CA GLU A 33 4.51 8.14 -6.47
C GLU A 33 5.86 7.98 -5.75
N THR A 34 5.83 8.11 -4.41
CA THR A 34 7.03 8.05 -3.58
C THR A 34 7.42 6.61 -3.29
N PHE A 35 6.44 5.75 -2.98
CA PHE A 35 6.68 4.33 -2.71
C PHE A 35 7.15 3.63 -3.97
N GLY A 36 6.47 3.87 -5.08
CA GLY A 36 6.75 3.18 -6.33
C GLY A 36 8.03 3.65 -7.02
N MET A 37 8.21 4.97 -7.16
CA MET A 37 9.31 5.52 -7.96
C MET A 37 10.01 6.74 -7.33
N GLY A 38 9.97 6.88 -6.00
CA GLY A 38 10.55 8.03 -5.31
C GLY A 38 12.05 8.23 -5.56
N GLY A 39 12.81 7.15 -5.75
CA GLY A 39 14.23 7.24 -6.10
C GLY A 39 14.44 7.81 -7.50
N ALA A 40 13.72 7.30 -8.49
CA ALA A 40 13.73 7.83 -9.85
C ALA A 40 13.27 9.29 -9.91
N LEU A 41 12.25 9.67 -9.14
CA LEU A 41 11.81 11.06 -8.99
C LEU A 41 12.94 11.95 -8.46
N ALA A 42 13.63 11.55 -7.40
CA ALA A 42 14.75 12.30 -6.84
C ALA A 42 15.90 12.48 -7.84
N LEU A 43 16.24 11.44 -8.59
CA LEU A 43 17.26 11.50 -9.63
C LEU A 43 16.87 12.45 -10.77
N ALA A 44 15.64 12.33 -11.28
CA ALA A 44 15.13 13.17 -12.37
C ALA A 44 15.12 14.66 -11.98
N ARG A 45 14.62 14.96 -10.78
CA ARG A 45 14.57 16.33 -10.25
C ARG A 45 15.94 16.88 -9.91
N GLY A 46 16.85 16.06 -9.39
CA GLY A 46 18.26 16.41 -9.21
C GLY A 46 18.95 16.78 -10.52
N ASN A 47 18.53 16.18 -11.64
CA ASN A 47 19.01 16.48 -12.98
C ASN A 47 18.23 17.61 -13.68
N GLY A 48 17.32 18.29 -12.98
CA GLY A 48 16.55 19.42 -13.50
C GLY A 48 15.42 19.04 -14.47
N GLN A 49 15.06 17.75 -14.59
CA GLN A 49 13.98 17.30 -15.47
C GLN A 49 12.61 17.78 -14.96
N ALA A 50 11.74 18.25 -15.85
CA ALA A 50 10.38 18.63 -15.48
C ALA A 50 9.53 17.40 -15.14
N VAL A 51 8.83 17.43 -14.01
CA VAL A 51 7.96 16.33 -13.55
C VAL A 51 6.66 16.92 -13.03
N ARG A 52 5.54 16.29 -13.41
CA ARG A 52 4.23 16.49 -12.79
C ARG A 52 3.76 15.18 -12.17
N VAL A 53 3.32 15.24 -10.92
CA VAL A 53 2.64 14.15 -10.20
C VAL A 53 1.15 14.42 -10.24
N LEU A 54 0.40 13.42 -10.67
CA LEU A 54 -1.06 13.45 -10.70
C LEU A 54 -1.61 12.40 -9.76
N VAL A 55 -2.16 12.84 -8.63
CA VAL A 55 -2.79 11.95 -7.65
C VAL A 55 -4.27 11.82 -7.98
N LEU A 56 -4.72 10.60 -8.30
CA LEU A 56 -6.05 10.35 -8.84
C LEU A 56 -7.13 10.35 -7.75
N THR A 57 -6.92 9.59 -6.69
CA THR A 57 -7.90 9.43 -5.61
C THR A 57 -7.62 10.32 -4.41
N ASP A 58 -8.61 10.48 -3.54
CA ASP A 58 -8.51 11.26 -2.31
C ASP A 58 -7.81 10.52 -1.15
N GLY A 59 -7.60 9.21 -1.28
CA GLY A 59 -6.98 8.37 -0.26
C GLY A 59 -7.80 8.23 1.03
N ALA A 60 -9.11 8.49 1.00
CA ALA A 60 -9.97 8.52 2.17
C ALA A 60 -10.14 7.16 2.88
N CYS A 61 -9.82 6.03 2.22
CA CYS A 61 -9.91 4.68 2.78
C CYS A 61 -8.56 4.14 3.29
N GLY A 62 -7.48 4.94 3.23
CA GLY A 62 -6.14 4.57 3.70
C GLY A 62 -5.90 4.84 5.19
N GLY A 63 -6.90 4.67 6.04
CA GLY A 63 -6.79 4.87 7.49
C GLY A 63 -8.01 5.53 8.11
N GLU A 64 -7.87 5.95 9.36
CA GLU A 64 -8.92 6.62 10.13
C GLU A 64 -8.48 8.04 10.54
N GLY A 65 -9.44 8.95 10.66
CA GLY A 65 -9.19 10.30 11.18
C GLY A 65 -10.04 11.36 10.49
N ALA A 66 -10.41 12.39 11.25
CA ALA A 66 -10.98 13.59 10.65
C ALA A 66 -9.91 14.24 9.74
N ASP A 67 -10.35 14.79 8.62
CA ASP A 67 -9.49 15.53 7.69
C ASP A 67 -8.38 14.70 7.01
N LEU A 68 -8.54 13.37 6.95
CA LEU A 68 -7.53 12.46 6.41
C LEU A 68 -7.10 12.81 4.98
N VAL A 69 -8.04 13.20 4.12
CA VAL A 69 -7.76 13.61 2.72
C VAL A 69 -6.79 14.80 2.67
N HIS A 70 -7.10 15.89 3.38
CA HIS A 70 -6.25 17.08 3.40
C HIS A 70 -4.88 16.82 4.06
N ARG A 71 -4.86 15.96 5.08
CA ARG A 71 -3.62 15.51 5.69
C ARG A 71 -2.75 14.75 4.69
N ARG A 72 -3.29 13.72 4.02
CA ARG A 72 -2.55 12.92 3.03
C ARG A 72 -2.06 13.78 1.86
N GLU A 73 -2.87 14.73 1.42
CA GLU A 73 -2.46 15.75 0.44
C GLU A 73 -1.23 16.56 0.92
N SER A 74 -1.23 16.99 2.17
CA SER A 74 -0.11 17.74 2.77
C SER A 74 1.13 16.88 2.91
N GLU A 75 0.97 15.61 3.28
CA GLU A 75 2.04 14.61 3.37
C GLU A 75 2.67 14.35 1.99
N THR A 76 1.88 14.19 0.92
CA THR A 76 2.37 14.11 -0.47
C THR A 76 3.20 15.33 -0.86
N ARG A 77 2.73 16.54 -0.57
CA ARG A 77 3.48 17.76 -0.89
C ARG A 77 4.83 17.82 -0.17
N ALA A 78 4.87 17.41 1.11
CA ALA A 78 6.09 17.36 1.88
C ALA A 78 7.08 16.32 1.33
N ALA A 79 6.59 15.11 1.02
CA ALA A 79 7.39 14.04 0.44
C ALA A 79 7.99 14.44 -0.91
N VAL A 80 7.16 14.92 -1.84
CA VAL A 80 7.60 15.35 -3.18
C VAL A 80 8.59 16.51 -3.10
N ALA A 81 8.44 17.43 -2.14
CA ALA A 81 9.42 18.50 -1.91
C ALA A 81 10.80 17.94 -1.52
N LEU A 82 10.86 16.90 -0.68
CA LEU A 82 12.12 16.23 -0.32
C LEU A 82 12.75 15.48 -1.50
N LEU A 83 11.96 15.07 -2.48
CA LEU A 83 12.41 14.44 -3.72
C LEU A 83 12.85 15.46 -4.80
N GLY A 84 13.05 16.74 -4.44
CA GLY A 84 13.46 17.80 -5.37
C GLY A 84 12.31 18.59 -6.00
N GLY A 85 11.08 18.37 -5.51
CA GLY A 85 9.86 19.07 -5.90
C GLY A 85 9.31 18.65 -7.26
N ALA A 86 8.01 18.73 -7.46
CA ALA A 86 7.35 18.53 -8.74
C ALA A 86 6.07 19.36 -8.76
N GLU A 87 5.48 19.59 -9.94
CA GLU A 87 4.10 20.05 -9.98
C GLU A 87 3.19 18.93 -9.48
N ILE A 88 2.19 19.26 -8.66
CA ILE A 88 1.28 18.25 -8.08
C ILE A 88 -0.17 18.68 -8.33
N GLU A 89 -0.96 17.77 -8.88
CA GLU A 89 -2.41 17.94 -9.07
C GLU A 89 -3.16 16.79 -8.39
N PHE A 90 -4.28 17.11 -7.72
CA PHE A 90 -5.13 16.14 -7.04
C PHE A 90 -6.51 16.13 -7.71
N TRP A 91 -6.93 14.97 -8.22
CA TRP A 91 -8.25 14.82 -8.83
C TRP A 91 -9.35 14.49 -7.83
N ARG A 92 -8.99 13.93 -6.66
CA ARG A 92 -9.91 13.60 -5.57
C ARG A 92 -11.07 12.72 -6.03
N VAL A 93 -10.79 11.77 -6.91
CA VAL A 93 -11.72 10.65 -7.16
C VAL A 93 -11.89 9.88 -5.84
N PRO A 94 -13.08 9.41 -5.48
CA PRO A 94 -13.24 8.63 -4.25
C PRO A 94 -12.30 7.41 -4.24
N ASP A 95 -11.50 7.26 -3.18
CA ASP A 95 -10.66 6.06 -2.94
C ASP A 95 -11.52 4.79 -2.96
N ARG A 96 -10.99 3.70 -3.53
CA ARG A 96 -11.67 2.44 -3.85
C ARG A 96 -12.72 2.53 -4.95
N GLY A 97 -12.92 3.71 -5.53
CA GLY A 97 -13.92 4.00 -6.55
C GLY A 97 -13.32 4.41 -7.90
N LEU A 98 -12.00 4.29 -8.09
CA LEU A 98 -11.38 4.63 -9.37
C LEU A 98 -11.79 3.63 -10.46
N GLU A 99 -12.46 4.14 -11.49
CA GLU A 99 -12.92 3.38 -12.66
C GLU A 99 -12.42 4.03 -13.96
N VAL A 100 -12.27 3.23 -15.01
CA VAL A 100 -11.93 3.74 -16.36
C VAL A 100 -13.21 4.25 -17.01
N THR A 101 -13.57 5.50 -16.71
CA THR A 101 -14.73 6.19 -17.30
C THR A 101 -14.31 7.08 -18.46
N GLU A 102 -15.20 7.29 -19.42
CA GLU A 102 -14.95 8.18 -20.57
C GLU A 102 -14.52 9.58 -20.11
N ASP A 103 -15.18 10.13 -19.08
CA ASP A 103 -14.86 11.47 -18.55
C ASP A 103 -13.42 11.55 -18.01
N LEU A 104 -12.97 10.56 -17.24
CA LEU A 104 -11.60 10.51 -16.74
C LEU A 104 -10.58 10.27 -17.86
N VAL A 105 -10.93 9.43 -18.83
CA VAL A 105 -10.10 9.18 -20.01
C VAL A 105 -9.90 10.47 -20.80
N GLN A 106 -10.97 11.20 -21.10
CA GLN A 106 -10.90 12.47 -21.84
C GLN A 106 -10.19 13.56 -21.05
N LYS A 107 -10.37 13.59 -19.72
CA LYS A 107 -9.64 14.51 -18.84
C LYS A 107 -8.13 14.25 -18.89
N LEU A 108 -7.71 12.98 -18.78
CA LEU A 108 -6.30 12.63 -18.85
C LEU A 108 -5.74 12.83 -20.26
N ALA A 109 -6.51 12.46 -21.29
CA ALA A 109 -6.10 12.66 -22.68
C ALA A 109 -5.89 14.13 -23.01
N SER A 110 -6.78 15.02 -22.53
CA SER A 110 -6.64 16.46 -22.70
C SER A 110 -5.38 17.00 -22.00
N LEU A 111 -5.05 16.48 -20.80
CA LEU A 111 -3.82 16.81 -20.09
C LEU A 111 -2.57 16.40 -20.89
N LEU A 112 -2.60 15.18 -21.44
CA LEU A 112 -1.52 14.63 -22.27
C LEU A 112 -1.35 15.39 -23.58
N SER A 113 -2.43 15.83 -24.23
CA SER A 113 -2.35 16.60 -25.47
C SER A 113 -1.95 18.06 -25.24
N ALA A 114 -2.21 18.62 -24.05
CA ALA A 114 -1.88 20.00 -23.70
C ALA A 114 -0.39 20.22 -23.43
N GLN A 115 0.37 19.16 -23.13
CA GLN A 115 1.79 19.23 -22.79
C GLN A 115 2.55 18.09 -23.43
N ALA A 116 3.73 18.39 -24.00
CA ALA A 116 4.58 17.38 -24.63
C ALA A 116 5.33 16.53 -23.60
N TYR A 117 4.62 15.69 -22.85
CA TYR A 117 5.23 14.70 -21.98
C TYR A 117 6.03 13.70 -22.80
N ARG A 118 7.26 13.42 -22.38
CA ARG A 118 8.12 12.41 -23.00
C ARG A 118 7.74 11.00 -22.52
N ALA A 119 7.28 10.89 -21.29
CA ALA A 119 6.86 9.63 -20.66
C ALA A 119 5.72 9.84 -19.65
N VAL A 120 4.86 8.82 -19.56
CA VAL A 120 3.80 8.68 -18.56
C VAL A 120 4.10 7.44 -17.72
N PHE A 121 4.16 7.64 -16.40
CA PHE A 121 4.42 6.60 -15.43
C PHE A 121 3.13 6.24 -14.69
N PHE A 122 2.88 4.95 -14.48
CA PHE A 122 1.71 4.44 -13.75
C PHE A 122 2.04 3.14 -13.00
N PRO A 123 1.25 2.70 -12.02
CA PRO A 123 1.50 1.44 -11.34
C PRO A 123 1.41 0.22 -12.28
N HIS A 124 2.17 -0.82 -11.97
CA HIS A 124 2.16 -2.07 -12.73
C HIS A 124 0.73 -2.66 -12.80
N PRO A 125 0.25 -3.10 -14.00
CA PRO A 125 -1.11 -3.65 -14.16
C PRO A 125 -1.40 -4.90 -13.31
N GLY A 126 -0.34 -5.57 -12.83
CA GLY A 126 -0.42 -6.71 -11.92
C GLY A 126 -0.56 -6.37 -10.44
N GLU A 127 -0.57 -5.08 -10.04
CA GLU A 127 -0.78 -4.68 -8.65
C GLU A 127 -2.09 -5.28 -8.08
N PRO A 128 -2.12 -5.73 -6.81
CA PRO A 128 -3.28 -6.35 -6.19
C PRO A 128 -4.40 -5.33 -5.87
N HIS A 129 -4.08 -4.04 -5.76
CA HIS A 129 -5.07 -3.01 -5.47
C HIS A 129 -5.91 -2.68 -6.73
N PRO A 130 -7.26 -2.64 -6.64
CA PRO A 130 -8.12 -2.33 -7.79
C PRO A 130 -7.81 -0.96 -8.41
N ASP A 131 -7.63 0.08 -7.59
CA ASP A 131 -7.36 1.43 -8.09
C ASP A 131 -6.01 1.53 -8.80
N HIS A 132 -5.00 0.76 -8.38
CA HIS A 132 -3.72 0.68 -9.10
C HIS A 132 -3.92 0.13 -10.53
N ARG A 133 -4.75 -0.91 -10.66
CA ARG A 133 -5.09 -1.49 -11.97
C ARG A 133 -5.96 -0.55 -12.81
N ALA A 134 -6.94 0.11 -12.20
CA ALA A 134 -7.78 1.09 -12.88
C ALA A 134 -6.95 2.28 -13.39
N CYS A 135 -5.96 2.74 -12.62
CA CYS A 135 -5.01 3.76 -13.04
C CYS A 135 -4.21 3.32 -14.28
N ALA A 136 -3.72 2.08 -14.31
CA ALA A 136 -3.02 1.55 -15.50
C ALA A 136 -3.95 1.50 -16.73
N GLY A 137 -5.19 1.04 -16.57
CA GLY A 137 -6.20 1.04 -17.64
C GLY A 137 -6.53 2.46 -18.13
N LEU A 138 -6.65 3.41 -17.21
CA LEU A 138 -6.89 4.82 -17.51
C LEU A 138 -5.73 5.45 -18.29
N ALA A 139 -4.49 5.20 -17.86
CA ALA A 139 -3.29 5.66 -18.56
C ALA A 139 -3.27 5.18 -20.02
N TRP A 140 -3.54 3.89 -20.22
CA TRP A 140 -3.58 3.25 -21.53
C TRP A 140 -4.66 3.87 -22.42
N ALA A 141 -5.89 3.97 -21.92
CA ALA A 141 -7.02 4.54 -22.65
C ALA A 141 -6.76 6.01 -23.02
N ALA A 142 -6.21 6.81 -22.10
CA ALA A 142 -5.90 8.21 -22.34
C ALA A 142 -4.75 8.43 -23.32
N LEU A 143 -3.68 7.63 -23.25
CA LEU A 143 -2.59 7.66 -24.22
C LEU A 143 -3.12 7.41 -25.64
N ARG A 144 -3.96 6.38 -25.83
CA ARG A 144 -4.62 6.11 -27.12
C ARG A 144 -5.52 7.25 -27.58
N ALA A 145 -6.33 7.80 -26.69
CA ALA A 145 -7.26 8.88 -27.02
C ALA A 145 -6.54 10.22 -27.33
N SER A 146 -5.41 10.49 -26.66
CA SER A 146 -4.65 11.74 -26.82
C SER A 146 -3.87 11.83 -28.13
N GLY A 147 -3.48 10.68 -28.70
CA GLY A 147 -2.59 10.62 -29.86
C GLY A 147 -1.18 11.18 -29.62
N CYS A 148 -0.75 11.34 -28.36
CA CYS A 148 0.60 11.79 -28.04
C CYS A 148 1.64 10.66 -28.19
N ASP A 149 2.90 11.04 -28.41
CA ASP A 149 4.03 10.11 -28.53
C ASP A 149 4.73 9.82 -27.19
N ALA A 150 4.05 10.06 -26.06
CA ALA A 150 4.62 9.81 -24.74
C ALA A 150 4.82 8.31 -24.51
N GLU A 151 6.00 7.92 -24.03
CA GLU A 151 6.25 6.52 -23.68
C GLU A 151 5.45 6.10 -22.45
N ALA A 152 4.92 4.87 -22.48
CA ALA A 152 4.19 4.28 -21.37
C ALA A 152 5.12 3.44 -20.51
N TRP A 153 5.26 3.80 -19.24
CA TRP A 153 6.12 3.10 -18.29
C TRP A 153 5.32 2.71 -17.05
N SER A 154 5.45 1.46 -16.61
CA SER A 154 4.89 1.06 -15.32
C SER A 154 5.95 0.89 -14.25
N TYR A 155 5.64 1.31 -13.02
CA TYR A 155 6.47 1.11 -11.82
C TYR A 155 5.80 0.18 -10.81
N GLU A 156 6.56 -0.36 -9.87
CA GLU A 156 6.06 -1.32 -8.87
C GLU A 156 5.85 -0.66 -7.52
N ILE A 157 4.79 -1.04 -6.81
CA ILE A 157 4.52 -0.61 -5.44
C ILE A 157 4.57 -1.83 -4.51
N SER A 158 3.77 -2.87 -4.80
CA SER A 158 3.70 -4.06 -3.95
C SER A 158 4.05 -5.36 -4.68
N VAL A 159 4.17 -5.32 -6.01
CA VAL A 159 4.49 -6.49 -6.83
C VAL A 159 5.97 -6.60 -7.17
N GLN A 160 6.36 -7.82 -7.57
CA GLN A 160 7.61 -8.11 -8.28
C GLN A 160 7.23 -8.71 -9.64
N GLY A 161 6.77 -7.85 -10.54
CA GLY A 161 6.42 -8.16 -11.93
C GLY A 161 7.62 -8.17 -12.88
N LEU A 162 7.32 -8.11 -14.18
CA LEU A 162 8.35 -8.01 -15.22
C LEU A 162 8.98 -6.61 -15.19
N ALA A 163 10.29 -6.56 -15.37
CA ALA A 163 11.04 -5.31 -15.42
C ALA A 163 11.93 -5.31 -16.67
N SER A 164 11.67 -4.37 -17.59
CA SER A 164 12.57 -4.12 -18.72
C SER A 164 13.76 -3.23 -18.30
N THR A 165 13.65 -2.55 -17.17
CA THR A 165 14.62 -1.57 -16.71
C THR A 165 14.69 -1.57 -15.19
N LEU A 166 15.90 -1.58 -14.65
CA LEU A 166 16.17 -1.40 -13.23
C LEU A 166 16.98 -0.11 -13.06
N VAL A 167 16.44 0.86 -12.37
CA VAL A 167 17.10 2.15 -12.10
C VAL A 167 17.87 2.04 -10.80
N ASP A 168 19.17 2.30 -10.82
CA ASP A 168 19.97 2.36 -9.60
C ASP A 168 19.58 3.60 -8.77
N ILE A 169 18.98 3.35 -7.61
CA ILE A 169 18.57 4.40 -6.66
C ILE A 169 19.47 4.45 -5.43
N THR A 170 20.56 3.67 -5.40
CA THR A 170 21.54 3.64 -4.31
C THR A 170 21.98 5.04 -3.85
N PRO A 171 22.27 6.00 -4.75
CA PRO A 171 22.69 7.34 -4.34
C PRO A 171 21.60 8.14 -3.61
N VAL A 172 20.33 7.79 -3.78
CA VAL A 172 19.17 8.56 -3.29
C VAL A 172 18.27 7.77 -2.33
N THR A 173 18.65 6.55 -1.93
CA THR A 173 17.85 5.71 -1.02
C THR A 173 17.48 6.43 0.28
N GLN A 174 18.39 7.24 0.84
CA GLN A 174 18.11 8.02 2.05
C GLN A 174 17.07 9.13 1.80
N HIS A 175 17.10 9.78 0.64
CA HIS A 175 16.10 10.78 0.25
C HIS A 175 14.73 10.13 0.06
N LYS A 176 14.67 8.97 -0.61
CA LYS A 176 13.44 8.17 -0.72
C LYS A 176 12.90 7.79 0.65
N ALA A 177 13.74 7.28 1.55
CA ALA A 177 13.33 6.93 2.92
C ALA A 177 12.78 8.12 3.71
N ALA A 178 13.41 9.30 3.60
CA ALA A 178 12.93 10.53 4.24
C ALA A 178 11.58 11.00 3.67
N ALA A 179 11.40 10.89 2.35
CA ALA A 179 10.11 11.19 1.70
C ALA A 179 9.01 10.21 2.16
N MET A 180 9.31 8.91 2.25
CA MET A 180 8.36 7.92 2.77
C MET A 180 7.93 8.22 4.21
N ALA A 181 8.84 8.72 5.05
CA ALA A 181 8.53 9.06 6.44
C ALA A 181 7.58 10.28 6.59
N CYS A 182 7.30 11.00 5.50
CA CYS A 182 6.32 12.10 5.52
C CYS A 182 4.88 11.60 5.58
N TYR A 183 4.59 10.38 5.13
CA TYR A 183 3.23 9.80 5.12
C TYR A 183 2.87 9.24 6.50
N MET A 184 2.89 10.11 7.50
CA MET A 184 2.67 9.75 8.90
C MET A 184 1.31 9.08 9.12
N SER A 185 0.29 9.41 8.33
CA SER A 185 -1.02 8.74 8.43
C SER A 185 -0.97 7.27 8.01
N GLN A 186 0.04 6.86 7.25
CA GLN A 186 0.19 5.51 6.69
C GLN A 186 1.09 4.60 7.54
N HIS A 187 1.83 5.14 8.52
CA HIS A 187 2.78 4.36 9.32
C HIS A 187 2.15 3.22 10.12
N ASP A 188 0.90 3.41 10.58
CA ASP A 188 0.15 2.38 11.33
C ASP A 188 -0.67 1.46 10.42
N GLN A 189 -0.73 1.75 9.12
CA GLN A 189 -1.53 0.97 8.16
C GLN A 189 -0.78 -0.25 7.67
N ASN A 190 0.50 -0.08 7.29
CA ASN A 190 1.49 -1.16 7.39
C ASN A 190 2.94 -0.64 7.38
N ALA A 191 3.90 -1.55 7.51
CA ALA A 191 5.34 -1.27 7.43
C ALA A 191 5.82 -0.95 6.00
N TYR A 192 5.20 0.04 5.34
CA TYR A 192 5.47 0.39 3.94
C TYR A 192 6.95 0.71 3.71
N GLN A 193 7.55 1.56 4.54
CA GLN A 193 8.95 1.95 4.35
C GLN A 193 9.90 0.74 4.34
N GLU A 194 9.76 -0.19 5.27
CA GLU A 194 10.60 -1.40 5.34
C GLU A 194 10.36 -2.29 4.10
N ARG A 195 9.10 -2.50 3.73
CA ARG A 195 8.72 -3.39 2.62
C ARG A 195 9.15 -2.83 1.27
N ILE A 196 9.00 -1.52 1.05
CA ILE A 196 9.42 -0.84 -0.18
C ILE A 196 10.95 -0.85 -0.30
N LEU A 197 11.68 -0.53 0.78
CA LEU A 197 13.15 -0.60 0.74
C LEU A 197 13.64 -2.04 0.56
N GLY A 198 12.98 -3.02 1.18
CA GLY A 198 13.25 -4.44 0.95
C GLY A 198 13.01 -4.85 -0.50
N LEU A 199 11.90 -4.41 -1.11
CA LEU A 199 11.62 -4.60 -2.53
C LEU A 199 12.73 -3.99 -3.40
N ASN A 200 13.14 -2.75 -3.10
CA ASN A 200 14.20 -2.09 -3.85
C ASN A 200 15.55 -2.81 -3.72
N ALA A 201 15.87 -3.34 -2.53
CA ALA A 201 17.06 -4.16 -2.33
C ALA A 201 16.98 -5.49 -3.12
N CYS A 202 15.83 -6.17 -3.11
CA CYS A 202 15.62 -7.38 -3.92
C CYS A 202 15.79 -7.11 -5.41
N ARG A 203 15.38 -5.94 -5.91
CA ARG A 203 15.55 -5.55 -7.31
C ARG A 203 17.01 -5.32 -7.72
N ALA A 204 17.94 -5.18 -6.79
CA ALA A 204 19.37 -5.09 -7.09
C ALA A 204 20.04 -6.47 -7.33
N TRP A 205 19.31 -7.59 -7.16
CA TRP A 205 19.89 -8.94 -7.17
C TRP A 205 20.74 -9.29 -8.40
N SER A 206 20.32 -8.84 -9.59
CA SER A 206 21.03 -9.08 -10.85
C SER A 206 22.05 -8.00 -11.23
N LEU A 207 22.10 -6.90 -10.47
CA LEU A 207 22.92 -5.74 -10.79
C LEU A 207 24.33 -5.88 -10.21
N PRO A 208 25.30 -5.03 -10.64
CA PRO A 208 26.63 -5.02 -10.06
C PRO A 208 26.61 -4.83 -8.54
N LEU A 209 27.56 -5.43 -7.82
CA LEU A 209 27.63 -5.42 -6.35
C LEU A 209 27.62 -4.01 -5.71
N ALA A 210 28.01 -2.97 -6.46
CA ALA A 210 27.96 -1.60 -6.00
C ALA A 210 26.52 -1.03 -5.90
N VAL A 211 25.56 -1.66 -6.59
CA VAL A 211 24.15 -1.28 -6.59
C VAL A 211 23.46 -2.00 -5.45
N SER A 212 22.99 -1.24 -4.47
CA SER A 212 22.33 -1.79 -3.27
C SER A 212 20.81 -1.78 -3.38
N HIS A 213 20.24 -0.85 -4.15
CA HIS A 213 18.80 -0.66 -4.29
C HIS A 213 18.48 -0.24 -5.71
N ALA A 214 17.44 -0.83 -6.28
CA ALA A 214 16.92 -0.46 -7.59
C ALA A 214 15.39 -0.33 -7.59
N GLU A 215 14.88 0.55 -8.44
CA GLU A 215 13.46 0.63 -8.78
C GLU A 215 13.23 -0.03 -10.14
N ALA A 216 12.19 -0.86 -10.23
CA ALA A 216 11.87 -1.60 -11.43
C ALA A 216 10.82 -0.89 -12.25
N PHE A 217 11.06 -0.84 -13.56
CA PHE A 217 10.17 -0.27 -14.54
C PHE A 217 9.98 -1.22 -15.72
N PHE A 218 8.81 -1.16 -16.33
CA PHE A 218 8.51 -1.85 -17.58
C PHE A 218 8.03 -0.85 -18.63
N HIS A 219 8.72 -0.84 -19.77
CA HIS A 219 8.35 -0.04 -20.93
C HIS A 219 7.35 -0.79 -21.80
N TRP A 220 6.23 -0.16 -22.10
CA TRP A 220 5.17 -0.72 -22.93
C TRP A 220 5.30 -0.20 -24.36
N ALA A 221 5.83 -1.03 -25.27
CA ALA A 221 6.08 -0.63 -26.64
C ALA A 221 4.78 -0.31 -27.42
N SER A 222 4.84 0.72 -28.27
CA SER A 222 3.77 1.11 -29.18
C SER A 222 3.72 0.16 -30.40
N GLY A 223 3.15 -1.04 -30.25
CA GLY A 223 2.82 -1.91 -31.38
C GLY A 223 2.52 -3.36 -30.99
N ARG A 224 1.29 -3.84 -31.27
CA ARG A 224 0.73 -5.21 -31.07
C ARG A 224 0.90 -5.87 -29.69
N GLU A 225 1.88 -5.51 -28.87
CA GLU A 225 2.04 -5.86 -27.46
C GLU A 225 1.07 -5.10 -26.55
N GLY A 226 0.39 -4.07 -27.10
CA GLY A 226 -0.78 -3.43 -26.50
C GLY A 226 -1.95 -4.38 -26.19
N LEU A 227 -1.86 -5.63 -26.63
CA LEU A 227 -2.80 -6.71 -26.30
C LEU A 227 -2.56 -7.33 -24.92
N LEU A 228 -1.41 -7.11 -24.25
CA LEU A 228 -1.22 -7.58 -22.89
C LEU A 228 -2.03 -6.73 -21.92
N VAL A 229 -1.97 -5.40 -22.01
CA VAL A 229 -2.82 -4.57 -21.12
C VAL A 229 -4.27 -4.84 -21.41
N ASP A 230 -4.75 -4.88 -22.66
CA ASP A 230 -6.16 -5.20 -22.93
C ASP A 230 -6.55 -6.62 -22.48
N ALA A 231 -5.68 -7.64 -22.55
CA ALA A 231 -5.96 -8.97 -22.00
C ALA A 231 -5.91 -9.05 -20.46
N TRP A 232 -5.02 -8.29 -19.83
CA TRP A 232 -4.98 -8.09 -18.37
C TRP A 232 -6.19 -7.25 -17.92
N THR A 233 -6.64 -6.31 -18.76
CA THR A 233 -7.78 -5.39 -18.55
C THR A 233 -9.12 -6.11 -18.78
N GLU A 234 -9.24 -6.98 -19.78
CA GLU A 234 -10.40 -7.85 -19.99
C GLU A 234 -10.49 -8.92 -18.90
N GLN A 235 -9.34 -9.39 -18.37
CA GLN A 235 -9.31 -10.18 -17.13
C GLN A 235 -9.64 -9.37 -15.86
N LEU A 236 -9.84 -8.04 -15.94
CA LEU A 236 -10.42 -7.23 -14.86
C LEU A 236 -11.93 -7.45 -14.72
N GLN A 237 -12.62 -8.07 -15.69
CA GLN A 237 -13.92 -8.66 -15.39
C GLN A 237 -13.69 -9.84 -14.46
N PRO A 238 -14.37 -9.88 -13.30
CA PRO A 238 -13.94 -10.69 -12.18
C PRO A 238 -13.81 -12.16 -12.59
N ARG A 239 -12.58 -12.69 -12.60
CA ARG A 239 -12.31 -14.12 -12.40
C ARG A 239 -12.62 -14.58 -10.95
N LEU A 240 -13.55 -13.88 -10.30
CA LEU A 240 -14.43 -14.42 -9.26
C LEU A 240 -15.79 -14.83 -9.86
N ALA A 241 -15.85 -15.25 -11.11
CA ALA A 241 -16.81 -16.27 -11.50
C ALA A 241 -16.24 -17.63 -11.04
N PRO A 242 -16.91 -18.38 -10.15
CA PRO A 242 -16.46 -19.71 -9.77
C PRO A 242 -16.67 -20.66 -10.95
N ALA A 243 -15.72 -20.71 -11.87
CA ALA A 243 -15.81 -21.52 -13.07
C ALA A 243 -14.43 -22.08 -13.46
N ALA A 244 -13.91 -22.98 -12.62
CA ALA A 244 -13.14 -24.17 -12.99
C ALA A 244 -12.59 -24.92 -11.75
N ILE A 245 -13.47 -25.28 -10.81
CA ILE A 245 -13.30 -26.54 -10.06
C ILE A 245 -14.44 -27.45 -10.51
N GLY A 246 -14.44 -27.72 -11.81
CA GLY A 246 -15.42 -28.56 -12.49
C GLY A 246 -14.69 -29.64 -13.25
N GLU A 247 -13.98 -30.50 -12.52
CA GLU A 247 -13.61 -31.89 -12.84
C GLU A 247 -12.46 -32.31 -11.92
N GLY A 248 -12.77 -32.63 -10.66
CA GLY A 248 -11.73 -33.13 -9.75
C GLY A 248 -12.10 -33.31 -8.28
N LEU A 249 -13.25 -32.84 -7.80
CA LEU A 249 -13.58 -32.96 -6.37
C LEU A 249 -15.05 -33.30 -6.14
N ARG A 250 -15.38 -34.60 -6.28
CA ARG A 250 -16.58 -35.21 -5.68
C ARG A 250 -16.45 -35.34 -4.15
N GLY A 251 -16.16 -34.24 -3.46
CA GLY A 251 -15.97 -34.22 -2.00
C GLY A 251 -16.00 -32.85 -1.31
N THR A 252 -16.45 -31.77 -1.99
CA THR A 252 -16.29 -30.38 -1.53
C THR A 252 -17.41 -29.79 -0.69
N THR A 253 -18.58 -30.44 -0.57
CA THR A 253 -19.69 -29.91 0.26
C THR A 253 -19.28 -29.78 1.73
N SER A 254 -18.53 -30.75 2.23
CA SER A 254 -18.01 -30.77 3.60
C SER A 254 -17.03 -29.61 3.90
N THR A 255 -16.18 -29.25 2.94
CA THR A 255 -15.15 -28.22 3.17
C THR A 255 -15.75 -26.82 3.24
N THR A 256 -16.72 -26.51 2.37
CA THR A 256 -17.39 -25.20 2.34
C THR A 256 -18.28 -24.99 3.57
N GLU A 257 -18.93 -26.05 4.04
CA GLU A 257 -19.71 -26.02 5.29
C GLU A 257 -18.81 -25.81 6.52
N ARG A 258 -17.65 -26.49 6.57
CA ARG A 258 -16.65 -26.26 7.63
C ARG A 258 -16.08 -24.84 7.60
N LEU A 259 -15.85 -24.27 6.41
CA LEU A 259 -15.35 -22.90 6.29
C LEU A 259 -16.37 -21.88 6.81
N ARG A 260 -17.66 -22.01 6.42
CA ARG A 260 -18.74 -21.16 6.93
C ARG A 260 -18.96 -21.33 8.43
N ALA A 261 -18.82 -22.56 8.95
CA ALA A 261 -18.88 -22.82 10.38
C ALA A 261 -17.73 -22.11 11.11
N CYS A 262 -16.50 -22.21 10.59
CA CYS A 262 -15.32 -21.54 11.14
C CYS A 262 -15.44 -20.01 11.08
N GLU A 263 -15.96 -19.43 9.99
CA GLU A 263 -16.22 -17.99 9.89
C GLU A 263 -17.29 -17.51 10.88
N THR A 264 -18.30 -18.34 11.13
CA THR A 264 -19.35 -18.06 12.11
C THR A 264 -18.80 -18.14 13.53
N GLU A 265 -17.98 -19.14 13.83
CA GLU A 265 -17.30 -19.29 15.11
C GLU A 265 -16.32 -18.13 15.36
N CYS A 266 -15.53 -17.73 14.36
CA CYS A 266 -14.66 -16.56 14.44
C CYS A 266 -15.44 -15.27 14.72
N ARG A 267 -16.59 -15.06 14.08
CA ARG A 267 -17.47 -13.92 14.38
C ARG A 267 -18.00 -13.95 15.81
N GLN A 268 -18.42 -15.11 16.30
CA GLN A 268 -18.90 -15.28 17.67
C GLN A 268 -17.78 -15.04 18.70
N LEU A 269 -16.58 -15.56 18.45
CA LEU A 269 -15.42 -15.35 19.32
C LEU A 269 -15.01 -13.87 19.39
N ARG A 270 -15.00 -13.17 18.25
CA ARG A 270 -14.76 -11.71 18.21
C ARG A 270 -15.83 -10.93 18.98
N ALA A 271 -17.11 -11.27 18.80
CA ALA A 271 -18.18 -10.62 19.56
C ALA A 271 -18.05 -10.86 21.08
N ARG A 272 -17.62 -12.06 21.51
CA ARG A 272 -17.35 -12.36 22.92
C ARG A 272 -16.13 -11.63 23.45
N ALA A 273 -15.07 -11.49 22.65
CA ALA A 273 -13.88 -10.73 23.01
C ALA A 273 -14.24 -9.25 23.26
N ASN A 274 -14.95 -8.62 22.33
CA ASN A 274 -15.39 -7.23 22.47
C ASN A 274 -16.32 -7.04 23.70
N ALA A 275 -17.21 -8.00 23.96
CA ALA A 275 -18.07 -7.95 25.14
C ALA A 275 -17.29 -8.12 26.46
N LEU A 276 -16.21 -8.91 26.46
CA LEU A 276 -15.32 -9.04 27.62
C LEU A 276 -14.51 -7.77 27.83
N GLU A 277 -13.97 -7.16 26.77
CA GLU A 277 -13.26 -5.88 26.83
C GLU A 277 -14.15 -4.77 27.42
N ALA A 278 -15.39 -4.67 26.96
CA ALA A 278 -16.36 -3.71 27.52
C ALA A 278 -16.62 -3.95 29.02
N ARG A 279 -16.66 -5.23 29.46
CA ARG A 279 -16.81 -5.56 30.89
C ARG A 279 -15.56 -5.25 31.70
N VAL A 280 -14.37 -5.47 31.14
CA VAL A 280 -13.11 -5.10 31.79
C VAL A 280 -13.05 -3.59 31.99
N ALA A 281 -13.36 -2.80 30.96
CA ALA A 281 -13.43 -1.35 31.06
C ALA A 281 -14.42 -0.88 32.14
N ALA A 282 -15.61 -1.50 32.21
CA ALA A 282 -16.59 -1.19 33.25
C ALA A 282 -16.09 -1.55 34.66
N TYR A 283 -15.37 -2.67 34.82
CA TYR A 283 -14.77 -3.03 36.11
C TYR A 283 -13.61 -2.12 36.50
N GLU A 284 -12.81 -1.67 35.54
CA GLU A 284 -11.75 -0.69 35.78
C GLU A 284 -12.31 0.64 36.25
N GLU A 285 -13.41 1.10 35.64
CA GLU A 285 -14.13 2.31 36.08
C GLU A 285 -14.69 2.14 37.50
N GLN A 286 -15.32 1.01 37.80
CA GLN A 286 -15.81 0.70 39.15
C GLN A 286 -14.68 0.62 40.17
N LEU A 287 -13.56 -0.02 39.83
CA LEU A 287 -12.39 -0.12 40.68
C LEU A 287 -11.80 1.27 40.94
N HIS A 288 -11.69 2.09 39.90
CA HIS A 288 -11.23 3.47 40.02
C HIS A 288 -12.15 4.27 40.95
N ALA A 289 -13.46 4.19 40.78
CA ALA A 289 -14.44 4.83 41.65
C ALA A 289 -14.33 4.35 43.11
N MET A 290 -14.12 3.05 43.33
CA MET A 290 -13.92 2.49 44.68
C MET A 290 -12.64 3.01 45.34
N LEU A 291 -11.50 2.96 44.62
CA LEU A 291 -10.20 3.42 45.13
C LEU A 291 -10.22 4.93 45.47
N HIS A 292 -10.98 5.72 44.73
CA HIS A 292 -11.10 7.16 44.94
C HIS A 292 -12.24 7.55 45.89
N SER A 293 -13.08 6.61 46.33
CA SER A 293 -14.11 6.88 47.35
C SER A 293 -13.48 7.18 48.72
N ARG A 294 -14.04 8.14 49.45
CA ARG A 294 -13.55 8.52 50.80
C ARG A 294 -13.74 7.39 51.82
N SER A 295 -14.82 6.62 51.70
CA SER A 295 -15.14 5.48 52.57
C SER A 295 -14.18 4.30 52.43
N TRP A 296 -13.75 3.98 51.19
CA TRP A 296 -12.77 2.91 50.95
C TRP A 296 -11.39 3.24 51.54
N ARG A 297 -10.96 4.51 51.39
CA ARG A 297 -9.70 5.00 51.95
C ARG A 297 -9.69 4.99 53.48
N MET A 298 -10.79 5.39 54.13
CA MET A 298 -10.90 5.37 55.59
C MET A 298 -11.00 3.97 56.21
N THR A 299 -11.62 3.02 55.50
CA THR A 299 -11.78 1.63 55.97
C THR A 299 -10.61 0.72 55.58
N GLY A 300 -9.60 1.22 54.85
CA GLY A 300 -8.42 0.46 54.43
C GLY A 300 -7.64 -0.13 55.61
N ALA A 301 -7.34 0.69 56.62
CA ALA A 301 -6.66 0.26 57.84
C ALA A 301 -7.46 -0.80 58.61
N LEU A 302 -8.78 -0.60 58.75
CA LEU A 302 -9.67 -1.55 59.43
C LEU A 302 -9.72 -2.92 58.73
N ARG A 303 -9.63 -2.96 57.40
CA ARG A 303 -9.60 -4.21 56.63
C ARG A 303 -8.26 -4.92 56.71
N ALA A 304 -7.14 -4.20 56.74
CA ALA A 304 -5.83 -4.79 57.02
C ALA A 304 -5.78 -5.43 58.40
N ILE A 305 -6.33 -4.75 59.42
CA ILE A 305 -6.45 -5.28 60.79
C ILE A 305 -7.39 -6.50 60.82
N SER A 306 -8.54 -6.47 60.15
CA SER A 306 -9.44 -7.63 60.04
C SER A 306 -8.76 -8.83 59.38
N GLY A 307 -7.96 -8.59 58.34
CA GLY A 307 -7.17 -9.63 57.65
C GLY A 307 -6.09 -10.24 58.54
N LEU A 308 -5.37 -9.41 59.30
CA LEU A 308 -4.36 -9.85 60.28
C LEU A 308 -5.01 -10.72 61.37
N LEU A 309 -6.15 -10.28 61.92
CA LEU A 309 -6.90 -11.02 62.93
C LEU A 309 -7.40 -12.38 62.42
N ARG A 310 -7.81 -12.48 61.15
CA ARG A 310 -8.19 -13.75 60.53
C ARG A 310 -6.99 -14.68 60.32
N ARG A 311 -5.83 -14.15 59.92
CA ARG A 311 -4.58 -14.93 59.80
C ARG A 311 -4.11 -15.45 61.17
N LEU A 312 -4.12 -14.60 62.19
CA LEU A 312 -3.76 -14.99 63.56
C LEU A 312 -4.72 -16.05 64.11
N ARG A 313 -6.03 -15.93 63.87
CA ARG A 313 -7.01 -16.99 64.23
C ARG A 313 -6.75 -18.31 63.51
N ARG A 314 -6.33 -18.29 62.25
CA ARG A 314 -5.98 -19.50 61.49
C ARG A 314 -4.69 -20.15 62.01
N GLN A 315 -3.66 -19.36 62.32
CA GLN A 315 -2.42 -19.87 62.90
C GLN A 315 -2.64 -20.46 64.30
N ARG A 316 -3.47 -19.83 65.13
CA ARG A 316 -3.81 -20.34 66.47
C ARG A 316 -4.59 -21.67 66.44
N LYS A 317 -5.35 -21.91 65.38
CA LYS A 317 -6.08 -23.16 65.14
C LYS A 317 -5.16 -24.28 64.61
N ALA A 318 -4.05 -23.91 63.96
CA ALA A 318 -3.04 -24.85 63.45
C ALA A 318 -1.98 -25.24 64.51
N THR A 319 -1.89 -24.52 65.63
CA THR A 319 -0.99 -24.83 66.76
C THR A 319 -1.73 -25.46 67.95
N SER A 320 -3.02 -25.78 67.80
CA SER A 320 -3.86 -26.45 68.81
C SER A 320 -4.28 -27.88 68.41
N GLU A 321 -3.64 -28.43 67.37
CA GLU A 321 -3.60 -29.85 67.00
C GLU A 321 -2.18 -30.36 67.29
#